data_AF-A0A399ZB31-F1
#
_entry.id   AF-A0A399ZB31-F1
#
_cell.length_a   1.000
_cell.length_b   1.000
_cell.length_c   1.000
_cell.angle_alpha   90.00
_cell.angle_beta   90.00
_cell.angle_gamma   90.00
#
_symmetry.space_group_name_H-M   'P 1'
#
loop_
_entity.id
_entity.type
_entity.pdbx_description
1 polymer ?
#
loop_
_entity_poly.entity_id
_entity_poly.type
_entity_poly.pdbx_seq_one_letter_code
_entity_poly.pdbx_strand_id
1 'polypeptide(L)'
;SRAVLHLNQEAANSEGEASHPQRPGTTSATTSFRKTWADPLPTSSPREEHDERRVEIPRTVWDRLEQIHNAAWDVIKCIDKDSDREAMARAIEGLAKSLPLLAHGTSVSPEAPLANFRLILEWLVQLLRSKRRYRPDSVLGYFKSVRVNLIAATLENNILAMDHPDDVVETVAKVLEGDHAHKTQKLLRSHCVSFFSAVHKQYPHVAEVDTGNSDIWLGEEWNEYPLLAPDETDRVIDELDEPFTHAAVLASYGMCRRRELVALNLGNFFGSLHELRLYLRASKTASGRRSIPLFALLPHHYIERLLAYWEKRWNSISTTEDPLVAPFLVDGSGQRLTEDAIADRITNRLQAHFEKGHSLHTLRHAGASWFIIEWFCAIYGHPSTPLGFDLSHDLFTDEHLKQFRRLFLPEGDSLGQLGLQWSTDPVHALSRILGHATPRTTVDYFVTLRKHSGKAVRGPQSFARKQVQHLLTRSSTTAWDLFATDRADNEPLLEDKTDITKPSTPGTRIQPDAVLSHLRRKYLELRAKTPNRRAKTGS
;
A
#
# COMPACT_ATOMS: atom_id res chain seq x y z
N SER A 1 -30.58 0.55 19.82
CA SER A 1 -30.33 -0.39 20.92
C SER A 1 -31.52 -1.28 21.25
N ARG A 2 -32.75 -0.77 21.47
CA ARG A 2 -33.95 -1.61 21.72
C ARG A 2 -34.43 -2.45 20.52
N ALA A 3 -34.19 -1.99 19.29
CA ALA A 3 -34.64 -2.70 18.07
C ALA A 3 -33.84 -3.98 17.74
N VAL A 4 -32.63 -4.14 18.28
CA VAL A 4 -31.76 -5.32 18.03
C VAL A 4 -32.08 -6.48 18.98
N LEU A 5 -32.71 -6.19 20.13
CA LEU A 5 -33.02 -7.20 21.14
C LEU A 5 -34.24 -8.08 20.81
N HIS A 6 -35.13 -7.64 19.93
CA HIS A 6 -36.41 -8.33 19.71
C HIS A 6 -36.37 -9.41 18.62
N LEU A 7 -35.30 -9.48 17.82
CA LEU A 7 -35.16 -10.46 16.72
C LEU A 7 -34.37 -11.71 17.10
N ASN A 8 -33.54 -11.67 18.16
CA ASN A 8 -32.66 -12.79 18.51
C ASN A 8 -33.25 -13.77 19.54
N GLN A 9 -34.43 -13.49 20.09
CA GLN A 9 -35.09 -14.36 21.06
C GLN A 9 -35.86 -15.53 20.43
N GLU A 10 -36.16 -15.48 19.13
CA GLU A 10 -36.91 -16.54 18.44
C GLU A 10 -36.03 -17.68 17.91
N ALA A 11 -34.70 -17.50 17.84
CA ALA A 11 -33.77 -18.50 17.31
C ALA A 11 -33.15 -19.44 18.36
N ALA A 12 -33.35 -19.19 19.66
CA ALA A 12 -32.61 -19.88 20.74
C ALA A 12 -33.33 -21.08 21.38
N ASN A 13 -34.50 -21.50 20.88
CA ASN A 13 -35.32 -22.55 21.50
C ASN A 13 -35.34 -23.89 20.73
N SER A 14 -34.24 -24.24 20.05
CA SER A 14 -34.09 -25.59 19.49
C SER A 14 -32.66 -26.10 19.64
N GLU A 15 -32.58 -27.30 20.24
CA GLU A 15 -31.41 -28.19 20.31
C GLU A 15 -30.41 -27.86 21.46
N GLY A 16 -30.06 -28.78 22.36
CA GLY A 16 -30.14 -30.24 22.32
C GLY A 16 -28.79 -30.77 22.79
N GLU A 17 -28.70 -31.15 24.06
CA GLU A 17 -27.49 -31.58 24.76
C GLU A 17 -26.77 -32.76 24.08
N ALA A 18 -25.45 -32.66 23.92
CA ALA A 18 -24.59 -33.81 23.66
C ALA A 18 -23.20 -33.63 24.30
N SER A 19 -22.71 -34.72 24.86
CA SER A 19 -21.68 -34.86 25.88
C SER A 19 -20.24 -34.89 25.35
N HIS A 20 -19.32 -34.41 26.19
CA HIS A 20 -17.87 -34.48 26.05
C HIS A 20 -17.32 -35.92 26.24
N PRO A 21 -16.19 -36.23 25.57
CA PRO A 21 -15.14 -37.00 26.22
C PRO A 21 -13.77 -36.32 26.19
N GLN A 22 -13.04 -36.52 27.29
CA GLN A 22 -11.73 -36.00 27.63
C GLN A 22 -10.61 -36.52 26.69
N ARG A 23 -9.57 -35.70 26.48
CA ARG A 23 -8.26 -36.12 25.95
C ARG A 23 -7.17 -35.97 27.02
N PRO A 24 -6.19 -36.90 27.08
CA PRO A 24 -5.05 -36.80 27.97
C PRO A 24 -3.94 -35.95 27.35
N GLY A 25 -3.17 -35.31 28.23
CA GLY A 25 -2.12 -34.37 27.87
C GLY A 25 -0.82 -35.00 27.36
N THR A 26 -0.02 -34.15 26.73
CA THR A 26 1.41 -34.39 26.50
C THR A 26 2.19 -33.09 26.62
N THR A 27 3.29 -33.21 27.34
CA THR A 27 4.29 -32.22 27.74
C THR A 27 5.31 -31.87 26.66
N SER A 28 5.91 -30.68 26.83
CA SER A 28 7.32 -30.34 26.56
C SER A 28 7.83 -30.28 25.11
N ALA A 29 8.31 -29.10 24.70
CA ALA A 29 9.76 -28.81 24.61
C ALA A 29 10.00 -27.43 23.96
N THR A 30 10.69 -26.57 24.70
CA THR A 30 11.19 -25.25 24.28
C THR A 30 12.50 -25.45 23.54
N THR A 31 12.67 -24.85 22.35
CA THR A 31 14.00 -24.75 21.72
C THR A 31 14.18 -23.36 21.15
N SER A 32 15.12 -22.62 21.74
CA SER A 32 15.53 -21.28 21.32
C SER A 32 16.55 -21.37 20.19
N PHE A 33 16.29 -20.70 19.07
CA PHE A 33 17.25 -20.54 17.98
C PHE A 33 17.82 -19.11 17.99
N ARG A 34 19.06 -18.97 18.47
CA ARG A 34 19.91 -17.79 18.24
C ARG A 34 20.56 -17.94 16.87
N LYS A 35 20.30 -17.01 15.95
CA LYS A 35 21.01 -16.89 14.66
C LYS A 35 22.13 -15.86 14.79
N THR A 36 23.37 -16.33 14.80
CA THR A 36 24.59 -15.53 14.64
C THR A 36 24.84 -15.28 13.16
N TRP A 37 25.12 -14.03 12.80
CA TRP A 37 25.57 -13.61 11.48
C TRP A 37 27.10 -13.66 11.44
N ALA A 38 27.65 -14.72 10.86
CA ALA A 38 29.03 -14.78 10.39
C ALA A 38 29.10 -15.92 9.37
N ASP A 39 29.16 -15.55 8.08
CA ASP A 39 29.93 -16.18 6.99
C ASP A 39 29.30 -15.84 5.63
N PRO A 40 30.07 -15.31 4.66
CA PRO A 40 29.58 -15.17 3.28
C PRO A 40 29.62 -16.55 2.58
N LEU A 41 28.52 -16.92 1.93
CA LEU A 41 28.44 -18.11 1.09
C LEU A 41 29.33 -17.96 -0.17
N PRO A 42 29.92 -19.05 -0.69
CA PRO A 42 30.83 -18.99 -1.84
C PRO A 42 30.03 -18.86 -3.14
N THR A 43 30.35 -17.86 -3.96
CA THR A 43 29.89 -17.74 -5.34
C THR A 43 30.96 -18.32 -6.28
N SER A 44 30.58 -19.30 -7.09
CA SER A 44 31.42 -19.88 -8.14
C SER A 44 31.00 -19.34 -9.51
N SER A 45 31.81 -18.44 -10.05
CA SER A 45 32.04 -18.29 -11.49
C SER A 45 33.34 -17.51 -11.71
N PRO A 46 34.22 -17.94 -12.62
CA PRO A 46 35.47 -17.25 -12.89
C PRO A 46 35.15 -16.00 -13.71
N ARG A 47 35.05 -14.84 -13.03
CA ARG A 47 35.17 -13.54 -13.68
C ARG A 47 36.66 -13.17 -13.69
N GLU A 48 37.12 -12.70 -14.84
CA GLU A 48 38.47 -12.21 -15.09
C GLU A 48 38.93 -11.31 -13.94
N GLU A 49 40.09 -11.63 -13.36
CA GLU A 49 40.73 -10.90 -12.27
C GLU A 49 41.19 -9.52 -12.78
N HIS A 50 40.30 -8.54 -12.75
CA HIS A 50 40.73 -7.18 -12.46
C HIS A 50 41.16 -7.18 -10.99
N ASP A 51 42.46 -7.02 -10.75
CA ASP A 51 43.09 -6.83 -9.44
C ASP A 51 42.66 -5.45 -8.88
N GLU A 52 41.35 -5.32 -8.61
CA GLU A 52 40.77 -4.20 -7.87
C GLU A 52 41.28 -4.33 -6.44
N ARG A 53 42.30 -3.54 -6.11
CA ARG A 53 42.71 -3.31 -4.73
C ARG A 53 41.47 -2.94 -3.93
N ARG A 54 40.93 -3.91 -3.19
CA ARG A 54 39.85 -3.67 -2.24
C ARG A 54 40.42 -2.70 -1.22
N VAL A 55 39.94 -1.46 -1.28
CA VAL A 55 40.29 -0.44 -0.31
C VAL A 55 39.72 -0.90 1.03
N GLU A 56 40.59 -1.42 1.90
CA GLU A 56 40.21 -1.87 3.23
C GLU A 56 40.11 -0.66 4.16
N ILE A 57 38.89 -0.38 4.64
CA ILE A 57 38.66 0.62 5.67
C ILE A 57 39.49 0.21 6.91
N PRO A 58 40.34 1.10 7.47
CA PRO A 58 41.12 0.78 8.66
C PRO A 58 40.22 0.26 9.78
N ARG A 59 40.61 -0.84 10.43
CA ARG A 59 39.79 -1.48 11.48
C ARG A 59 39.39 -0.52 12.60
N THR A 60 40.28 0.40 12.97
CA THR A 60 40.01 1.46 13.96
C THR A 60 38.88 2.40 13.55
N VAL A 61 38.79 2.73 12.25
CA VAL A 61 37.71 3.53 11.67
C VAL A 61 36.40 2.73 11.71
N TRP A 62 36.44 1.45 11.36
CA TRP A 62 35.28 0.57 11.38
C TRP A 62 34.69 0.39 12.78
N ASP A 63 35.52 0.07 13.78
CA ASP A 63 35.10 -0.10 15.17
C ASP A 63 34.43 1.17 15.71
N ARG A 64 34.97 2.34 15.33
CA ARG A 64 34.39 3.64 15.70
C ARG A 64 33.05 3.91 15.02
N LEU A 65 32.91 3.57 13.74
CA LEU A 65 31.63 3.66 13.03
C LEU A 65 30.56 2.78 13.67
N GLU A 66 30.92 1.53 14.04
CA GLU A 66 30.01 0.60 14.68
C GLU A 66 29.57 1.11 16.07
N GLN A 67 30.50 1.63 16.88
CA GLN A 67 30.20 2.22 18.17
C GLN A 67 29.18 3.37 18.07
N ILE A 68 29.43 4.33 17.17
CA ILE A 68 28.55 5.50 17.01
C ILE A 68 27.23 5.09 16.36
N HIS A 69 27.25 4.11 15.47
CA HIS A 69 26.03 3.54 14.92
C HIS A 69 25.14 2.96 16.02
N ASN A 70 25.69 2.11 16.89
CA ASN A 70 24.93 1.49 17.96
C ASN A 70 24.35 2.54 18.91
N ALA A 71 25.14 3.56 19.27
CA ALA A 71 24.66 4.69 20.07
C ALA A 71 23.52 5.46 19.38
N ALA A 72 23.66 5.80 18.10
CA ALA A 72 22.60 6.47 17.35
C ALA A 72 21.35 5.59 17.21
N TRP A 73 21.55 4.29 16.98
CA TRP A 73 20.49 3.31 16.86
C TRP A 73 19.68 3.16 18.14
N ASP A 74 20.35 3.15 19.31
CA ASP A 74 19.69 3.11 20.61
C ASP A 74 18.86 4.38 20.86
N VAL A 75 19.41 5.56 20.52
CA VAL A 75 18.65 6.83 20.58
C VAL A 75 17.40 6.78 19.69
N ILE A 76 17.53 6.29 18.46
CA ILE A 76 16.41 6.26 17.49
C ILE A 76 15.39 5.16 17.86
N LYS A 77 15.81 4.04 18.45
CA LYS A 77 14.89 2.99 18.91
C LYS A 77 14.03 3.41 20.10
N CYS A 78 14.54 4.33 20.93
CA CYS A 78 13.78 4.92 22.02
C CYS A 78 12.70 5.92 21.55
N ILE A 79 12.53 6.13 20.23
CA ILE A 79 11.44 6.96 19.72
C ILE A 79 10.09 6.24 19.97
N ASP A 80 9.47 6.51 21.11
CA ASP A 80 8.02 6.30 21.28
C ASP A 80 7.24 7.38 20.50
N LYS A 81 5.97 7.14 20.18
CA LYS A 81 5.10 8.03 19.40
C LYS A 81 5.03 9.46 19.96
N ASP A 82 5.33 9.65 21.26
CA ASP A 82 5.26 10.93 21.98
C ASP A 82 6.61 11.39 22.57
N SER A 83 7.71 10.73 22.24
CA SER A 83 9.06 11.09 22.74
C SER A 83 9.53 12.47 22.23
N ASP A 84 10.31 13.18 23.05
CA ASP A 84 10.85 14.51 22.76
C ASP A 84 11.84 14.45 21.58
N ARG A 85 11.32 14.68 20.37
CA ARG A 85 12.10 14.75 19.11
C ARG A 85 13.29 15.69 19.23
N GLU A 86 13.18 16.75 20.00
CA GLU A 86 14.28 17.69 20.20
C GLU A 86 15.35 17.10 21.10
N ALA A 87 15.00 16.38 22.17
CA ALA A 87 15.98 15.66 22.98
C ALA A 87 16.77 14.64 22.14
N MET A 88 16.09 13.92 21.25
CA MET A 88 16.74 12.96 20.35
C MET A 88 17.60 13.66 19.30
N ALA A 89 17.11 14.74 18.71
CA ALA A 89 17.90 15.56 17.79
C ALA A 89 19.18 16.08 18.48
N ARG A 90 19.09 16.56 19.72
CA ARG A 90 20.26 16.98 20.52
C ARG A 90 21.24 15.83 20.78
N ALA A 91 20.74 14.64 21.10
CA ALA A 91 21.58 13.47 21.34
C ALA A 91 22.34 13.04 20.06
N ILE A 92 21.63 12.96 18.92
CA ILE A 92 22.26 12.64 17.62
C ILE A 92 23.23 13.75 17.19
N GLU A 93 22.89 15.02 17.43
CA GLU A 93 23.78 16.14 17.16
C GLU A 93 25.07 16.05 17.98
N GLY A 94 25.00 15.61 19.25
CA GLY A 94 26.16 15.34 20.08
C GLY A 94 27.06 14.24 19.50
N LEU A 95 26.46 13.15 19.00
CA LEU A 95 27.19 12.10 18.30
C LEU A 95 27.85 12.61 17.00
N ALA A 96 27.13 13.39 16.20
CA ALA A 96 27.64 13.99 14.97
C ALA A 96 28.85 14.91 15.23
N LYS A 97 28.79 15.75 16.27
CA LYS A 97 29.90 16.64 16.66
C LYS A 97 31.16 15.90 17.12
N SER A 98 31.03 14.64 17.55
CA SER A 98 32.17 13.80 17.93
C SER A 98 32.94 13.19 16.75
N LEU A 99 32.42 13.35 15.53
CA LEU A 99 33.02 12.86 14.29
C LEU A 99 33.76 13.98 13.55
N PRO A 100 34.84 13.65 12.80
CA PRO A 100 35.54 14.61 11.98
C PRO A 100 34.63 15.18 10.88
N LEU A 101 34.93 16.38 10.42
CA LEU A 101 34.37 16.97 9.21
C LEU A 101 35.54 17.32 8.30
N LEU A 102 35.64 16.69 7.14
CA LEU A 102 36.71 16.95 6.20
C LEU A 102 36.48 18.29 5.49
N ALA A 103 37.58 18.93 5.07
CA ALA A 103 37.49 20.12 4.23
C ALA A 103 36.99 19.74 2.82
N HIS A 104 36.19 20.61 2.19
CA HIS A 104 35.68 20.40 0.83
C HIS A 104 36.80 20.18 -0.21
N GLY A 105 38.00 20.74 -0.02
CA GLY A 105 39.16 20.52 -0.90
C GLY A 105 39.85 19.15 -0.74
N THR A 106 39.42 18.31 0.20
CA THR A 106 39.97 16.96 0.42
C THR A 106 39.08 15.94 -0.28
N SER A 107 39.46 15.47 -1.47
CA SER A 107 38.67 14.50 -2.23
C SER A 107 38.73 13.09 -1.65
N VAL A 108 39.93 12.62 -1.30
CA VAL A 108 40.17 11.26 -0.80
C VAL A 108 40.80 11.32 0.60
N SER A 109 40.28 10.54 1.55
CA SER A 109 40.82 10.44 2.90
C SER A 109 40.44 9.11 3.57
N PRO A 110 41.35 8.49 4.35
CA PRO A 110 41.01 7.33 5.18
C PRO A 110 39.99 7.65 6.28
N GLU A 111 39.78 8.94 6.61
CA GLU A 111 38.76 9.39 7.55
C GLU A 111 37.41 9.70 6.89
N ALA A 112 37.33 9.64 5.55
CA ALA A 112 36.10 9.94 4.82
C ALA A 112 34.88 9.11 5.29
N PRO A 113 35.00 7.81 5.66
CA PRO A 113 33.87 7.08 6.21
C PRO A 113 33.27 7.74 7.48
N LEU A 114 34.12 8.23 8.38
CA LEU A 114 33.68 8.91 9.61
C LEU A 114 33.04 10.27 9.31
N ALA A 115 33.64 11.04 8.39
CA ALA A 115 33.13 12.33 7.99
C ALA A 115 31.80 12.23 7.21
N ASN A 116 31.68 11.26 6.30
CA ASN A 116 30.43 10.98 5.60
C ASN A 116 29.35 10.50 6.58
N PHE A 117 29.72 9.71 7.59
CA PHE A 117 28.77 9.28 8.62
C PHE A 117 28.28 10.45 9.47
N ARG A 118 29.13 11.45 9.75
CA ARG A 118 28.72 12.70 10.39
C ARG A 118 27.62 13.39 9.59
N LEU A 119 27.80 13.55 8.27
CA LEU A 119 26.79 14.18 7.41
C LEU A 119 25.45 13.43 7.45
N ILE A 120 25.47 12.11 7.52
CA ILE A 120 24.25 11.29 7.69
C ILE A 120 23.56 11.60 9.02
N LEU A 121 24.32 11.71 10.12
CA LEU A 121 23.76 12.07 11.42
C LEU A 121 23.20 13.50 11.43
N GLU A 122 23.90 14.46 10.82
CA GLU A 122 23.41 15.84 10.67
C GLU A 122 22.11 15.89 9.85
N TRP A 123 22.01 15.12 8.76
CA TRP A 123 20.77 14.96 8.01
C TRP A 123 19.63 14.35 8.84
N LEU A 124 19.92 13.35 9.68
CA LEU A 124 18.91 12.79 10.60
C LEU A 124 18.41 13.84 11.61
N VAL A 125 19.31 14.68 12.14
CA VAL A 125 18.93 15.82 12.99
C VAL A 125 17.99 16.76 12.25
N GLN A 126 18.28 17.07 10.98
CA GLN A 126 17.38 17.88 10.14
C GLN A 126 16.00 17.20 9.96
N LEU A 127 15.95 15.88 9.71
CA LEU A 127 14.69 15.14 9.61
C LEU A 127 13.89 15.20 10.93
N LEU A 128 14.56 15.03 12.07
CA LEU A 128 13.95 15.09 13.40
C LEU A 128 13.44 16.49 13.75
N ARG A 129 14.14 17.55 13.34
CA ARG A 129 13.72 18.95 13.55
C ARG A 129 12.74 19.47 12.50
N SER A 130 12.58 18.76 11.38
CA SER A 130 11.69 19.22 10.33
C SER A 130 10.24 19.34 10.80
N LYS A 131 9.52 20.33 10.24
CA LYS A 131 8.08 20.53 10.47
C LYS A 131 7.26 19.28 10.13
N ARG A 132 7.75 18.46 9.20
CA ARG A 132 7.16 17.16 8.88
C ARG A 132 7.43 16.19 10.03
N ARG A 133 6.36 15.66 10.63
CA ARG A 133 6.47 14.63 11.67
C ARG A 133 6.75 13.27 11.02
N TYR A 134 8.03 12.91 10.93
CA TYR A 134 8.44 11.57 10.55
C TYR A 134 8.17 10.60 11.70
N ARG A 135 7.76 9.37 11.36
CA ARG A 135 7.59 8.30 12.35
C ARG A 135 8.93 7.68 12.72
N PRO A 136 9.08 7.12 13.93
CA PRO A 136 10.22 6.31 14.34
C PRO A 136 10.73 5.39 13.23
N ASP A 137 9.86 4.50 12.74
CA ASP A 137 10.17 3.51 11.71
C ASP A 137 10.66 4.15 10.40
N SER A 138 10.17 5.34 10.08
CA SER A 138 10.61 6.06 8.87
C SER A 138 12.02 6.57 9.07
N VAL A 139 12.33 7.21 10.20
CA VAL A 139 13.69 7.69 10.52
C VAL A 139 14.67 6.52 10.59
N LEU A 140 14.30 5.41 11.23
CA LEU A 140 15.07 4.16 11.23
C LEU A 140 15.29 3.63 9.82
N GLY A 141 14.26 3.65 8.97
CA GLY A 141 14.34 3.25 7.58
C GLY A 141 15.33 4.10 6.77
N TYR A 142 15.28 5.43 6.91
CA TYR A 142 16.24 6.35 6.31
C TYR A 142 17.67 6.04 6.78
N PHE A 143 17.87 5.95 8.10
CA PHE A 143 19.19 5.70 8.68
C PHE A 143 19.78 4.37 8.23
N LYS A 144 19.01 3.27 8.32
CA LYS A 144 19.48 1.92 7.95
C LYS A 144 19.85 1.86 6.46
N SER A 145 19.01 2.43 5.61
CA SER A 145 19.15 2.32 4.15
C SER A 145 20.30 3.18 3.62
N VAL A 146 20.44 4.42 4.09
CA VAL A 146 21.48 5.32 3.60
C VAL A 146 22.83 4.95 4.21
N ARG A 147 22.92 4.68 5.52
CA ARG A 147 24.21 4.43 6.17
C ARG A 147 25.01 3.33 5.48
N VAL A 148 24.46 2.12 5.43
CA VAL A 148 25.24 0.95 5.00
C VAL A 148 25.68 1.11 3.56
N ASN A 149 24.74 1.48 2.69
CA ASN A 149 25.01 1.52 1.26
C ASN A 149 25.82 2.77 0.87
N LEU A 150 25.53 3.94 1.46
CA LEU A 150 26.26 5.16 1.12
C LEU A 150 27.71 5.12 1.61
N ILE A 151 27.96 4.66 2.84
CA ILE A 151 29.34 4.53 3.34
C ILE A 151 30.13 3.54 2.49
N ALA A 152 29.51 2.41 2.09
CA ALA A 152 30.12 1.43 1.20
C ALA A 152 30.36 1.99 -0.22
N ALA A 153 29.48 2.84 -0.74
CA ALA A 153 29.64 3.45 -2.05
C ALA A 153 30.68 4.57 -2.08
N THR A 154 30.88 5.29 -0.96
CA THR A 154 31.84 6.38 -0.89
C THR A 154 33.23 5.94 -0.47
N LEU A 155 33.36 4.95 0.42
CA LEU A 155 34.64 4.52 1.00
C LEU A 155 35.52 5.72 1.41
N GLU A 156 36.63 5.94 0.71
CA GLU A 156 37.60 7.03 0.97
C GLU A 156 37.20 8.37 0.34
N ASN A 157 36.15 8.42 -0.49
CA ASN A 157 35.69 9.64 -1.14
C ASN A 157 34.90 10.51 -0.15
N ASN A 158 35.32 11.76 -0.02
CA ASN A 158 34.64 12.76 0.80
C ASN A 158 33.43 13.35 0.06
N ILE A 159 32.23 13.21 0.63
CA ILE A 159 31.01 13.76 0.05
C ILE A 159 31.07 15.29 -0.10
N LEU A 160 31.78 16.00 0.78
CA LEU A 160 31.91 17.46 0.68
C LEU A 160 32.79 17.92 -0.48
N ALA A 161 33.52 17.02 -1.12
CA ALA A 161 34.33 17.32 -2.31
C ALA A 161 33.59 17.05 -3.63
N MET A 162 32.36 16.54 -3.59
CA MET A 162 31.55 16.24 -4.79
C MET A 162 30.91 17.52 -5.33
N ASP A 163 31.70 18.36 -5.99
CA ASP A 163 31.24 19.62 -6.60
C ASP A 163 30.66 19.45 -8.02
N HIS A 164 30.82 18.26 -8.61
CA HIS A 164 30.23 17.90 -9.90
C HIS A 164 29.00 16.99 -9.75
N PRO A 165 27.90 17.22 -10.51
CA PRO A 165 26.71 16.37 -10.46
C PRO A 165 26.98 14.89 -10.76
N ASP A 166 27.94 14.61 -11.65
CA ASP A 166 28.29 13.24 -12.04
C ASP A 166 28.87 12.43 -10.87
N ASP A 167 29.64 13.04 -9.96
CA ASP A 167 30.19 12.35 -8.78
C ASP A 167 29.06 11.91 -7.83
N VAL A 168 28.05 12.76 -7.68
CA VAL A 168 26.86 12.47 -6.87
C VAL A 168 26.04 11.37 -7.54
N VAL A 169 25.81 11.45 -8.85
CA VAL A 169 25.09 10.43 -9.63
C VAL A 169 25.80 9.09 -9.56
N GLU A 170 27.12 9.04 -9.78
CA GLU A 170 27.93 7.82 -9.70
C GLU A 170 27.85 7.20 -8.30
N THR A 171 27.95 8.02 -7.25
CA THR A 171 27.81 7.54 -5.87
C THR A 171 26.43 6.93 -5.62
N VAL A 172 25.37 7.58 -6.10
CA VAL A 172 24.01 7.04 -5.97
C VAL A 172 23.83 5.78 -6.82
N ALA A 173 24.40 5.71 -8.02
CA ALA A 173 24.36 4.51 -8.86
C ALA A 173 25.03 3.32 -8.15
N LYS A 174 26.22 3.51 -7.56
CA LYS A 174 26.91 2.50 -6.73
C LYS A 174 26.07 2.02 -5.55
N VAL A 175 25.31 2.91 -4.89
CA VAL A 175 24.35 2.51 -3.84
C VAL A 175 23.25 1.59 -4.38
N LEU A 176 22.84 1.78 -5.63
CA LEU A 176 21.75 1.04 -6.27
C LEU A 176 22.20 -0.27 -6.93
N GLU A 177 23.47 -0.39 -7.31
CA GLU A 177 24.09 -1.59 -7.91
C GLU A 177 24.10 -2.83 -7.00
N GLY A 178 23.85 -2.66 -5.70
CA GLY A 178 23.71 -3.78 -4.77
C GLY A 178 22.60 -4.76 -5.18
N ASP A 179 22.73 -6.03 -4.76
CA ASP A 179 21.71 -7.07 -4.97
C ASP A 179 20.46 -6.77 -4.13
N HIS A 180 19.66 -5.86 -4.65
CA HIS A 180 18.50 -5.29 -4.01
C HIS A 180 17.30 -5.51 -4.91
N ALA A 181 16.20 -6.01 -4.34
CA ALA A 181 14.92 -5.98 -5.02
C ALA A 181 14.59 -4.55 -5.46
N HIS A 182 13.99 -4.39 -6.63
CA HIS A 182 13.70 -3.08 -7.24
C HIS A 182 12.98 -2.09 -6.33
N LYS A 183 12.02 -2.58 -5.53
CA LYS A 183 11.32 -1.76 -4.54
C LYS A 183 12.27 -1.18 -3.49
N THR A 184 13.26 -1.95 -3.08
CA THR A 184 14.33 -1.51 -2.17
C THR A 184 15.24 -0.51 -2.87
N GLN A 185 15.61 -0.73 -4.14
CA GLN A 185 16.37 0.25 -4.92
C GLN A 185 15.62 1.59 -5.03
N LYS A 186 14.31 1.58 -5.34
CA LYS A 186 13.47 2.79 -5.38
C LYS A 186 13.48 3.55 -4.05
N LEU A 187 13.39 2.82 -2.94
CA LEU A 187 13.46 3.38 -1.60
C LEU A 187 14.84 3.99 -1.32
N LEU A 188 15.91 3.25 -1.61
CA LEU A 188 17.30 3.70 -1.47
C LEU A 188 17.55 4.97 -2.26
N ARG A 189 17.18 4.99 -3.55
CA ARG A 189 17.25 6.17 -4.41
C ARG A 189 16.55 7.36 -3.78
N SER A 190 15.31 7.18 -3.33
CA SER A 190 14.56 8.27 -2.67
C SER A 190 15.25 8.78 -1.42
N HIS A 191 15.88 7.91 -0.64
CA HIS A 191 16.60 8.29 0.56
C HIS A 191 17.90 9.02 0.24
N CYS A 192 18.69 8.54 -0.74
CA CYS A 192 19.89 9.20 -1.22
C CYS A 192 19.61 10.58 -1.80
N VAL A 193 18.56 10.71 -2.62
CA VAL A 193 18.13 12.01 -3.16
C VAL A 193 17.77 12.98 -2.03
N SER A 194 17.03 12.50 -1.02
CA SER A 194 16.69 13.32 0.15
C SER A 194 17.91 13.70 1.00
N PHE A 195 18.93 12.84 1.06
CA PHE A 195 20.18 13.09 1.77
C PHE A 195 21.02 14.14 1.03
N PHE A 196 21.32 13.93 -0.25
CA PHE A 196 22.13 14.86 -1.04
C PHE A 196 21.48 16.24 -1.19
N SER A 197 20.15 16.30 -1.32
CA SER A 197 19.42 17.59 -1.28
C SER A 197 19.61 18.34 0.05
N ALA A 198 19.67 17.62 1.18
CA ALA A 198 19.93 18.21 2.49
C ALA A 198 21.39 18.65 2.66
N VAL A 199 22.34 17.86 2.14
CA VAL A 199 23.76 18.20 2.12
C VAL A 199 23.99 19.45 1.26
N HIS A 200 23.49 19.48 0.02
CA HIS A 200 23.57 20.65 -0.87
C HIS A 200 23.01 21.91 -0.21
N LYS A 201 21.85 21.81 0.46
CA LYS A 201 21.25 22.94 1.18
C LYS A 201 22.15 23.48 2.29
N GLN A 202 22.89 22.62 2.98
CA GLN A 202 23.81 23.01 4.06
C GLN A 202 25.19 23.43 3.52
N TYR A 203 25.61 22.82 2.42
CA TYR A 203 26.91 22.97 1.77
C TYR A 203 26.71 23.18 0.26
N PRO A 204 26.41 24.42 -0.19
CA PRO A 204 26.00 24.68 -1.58
C PRO A 204 27.05 24.38 -2.67
N HIS A 205 28.31 24.15 -2.27
CA HIS A 205 29.38 23.72 -3.19
C HIS A 205 29.26 22.25 -3.57
N VAL A 206 28.61 21.42 -2.74
CA VAL A 206 28.29 20.03 -3.11
C VAL A 206 27.21 20.07 -4.18
N ALA A 207 27.38 19.35 -5.28
CA ALA A 207 26.41 19.36 -6.37
C ALA A 207 25.03 18.85 -5.94
N GLU A 208 23.98 19.42 -6.54
CA GLU A 208 22.62 18.87 -6.39
C GLU A 208 22.49 17.58 -7.21
N VAL A 209 21.76 16.61 -6.65
CA VAL A 209 21.49 15.34 -7.34
C VAL A 209 20.57 15.53 -8.54
N ASP A 210 21.03 15.19 -9.75
CA ASP A 210 20.19 15.19 -10.95
C ASP A 210 19.23 13.99 -10.95
N THR A 211 18.03 14.21 -10.43
CA THR A 211 16.97 13.18 -10.40
C THR A 211 16.46 12.74 -11.78
N GLY A 212 16.82 13.46 -12.85
CA GLY A 212 16.48 13.13 -14.23
C GLY A 212 17.52 12.23 -14.92
N ASN A 213 18.69 12.02 -14.31
CA ASN A 213 19.77 11.23 -14.88
C ASN A 213 19.35 9.75 -15.04
N SER A 214 19.65 9.15 -16.19
CA SER A 214 19.31 7.77 -16.55
C SER A 214 20.00 6.72 -15.70
N ASP A 215 21.19 7.01 -15.16
CA ASP A 215 22.04 6.04 -14.47
C ASP A 215 21.48 5.71 -13.09
N ILE A 216 20.77 6.66 -12.49
CA ILE A 216 20.01 6.44 -11.25
C ILE A 216 18.52 6.27 -11.54
N TRP A 217 18.11 6.23 -12.81
CA TRP A 217 16.73 6.00 -13.18
C TRP A 217 16.41 4.51 -13.12
N LEU A 218 15.79 4.12 -12.02
CA LEU A 218 15.21 2.80 -11.87
C LEU A 218 13.94 2.78 -12.72
N GLY A 219 13.97 2.06 -13.84
CA GLY A 219 12.80 1.94 -14.70
C GLY A 219 11.55 1.45 -13.96
N GLU A 220 10.40 1.52 -14.60
CA GLU A 220 9.19 0.95 -14.01
C GLU A 220 9.28 -0.58 -14.03
N GLU A 221 9.80 -1.16 -12.95
CA GLU A 221 9.56 -2.56 -12.67
C GLU A 221 8.15 -2.68 -12.09
N TRP A 222 7.35 -3.42 -12.82
CA TRP A 222 6.02 -3.79 -12.42
C TRP A 222 6.17 -5.00 -11.52
N ASN A 223 5.84 -4.85 -10.24
CA ASN A 223 5.72 -6.02 -9.38
C ASN A 223 4.59 -6.88 -9.94
N GLU A 224 4.94 -8.01 -10.55
CA GLU A 224 3.96 -9.03 -10.88
C GLU A 224 3.48 -9.63 -9.57
N TYR A 225 2.36 -9.11 -9.08
CA TYR A 225 1.63 -9.79 -8.03
C TYR A 225 0.87 -10.94 -8.69
N PRO A 226 1.14 -12.19 -8.29
CA PRO A 226 0.33 -13.30 -8.77
C PRO A 226 -1.12 -13.03 -8.37
N LEU A 227 -1.99 -12.98 -9.38
CA LEU A 227 -3.41 -12.72 -9.19
C LEU A 227 -4.10 -14.04 -8.87
N LEU A 228 -4.49 -14.21 -7.61
CA LEU A 228 -5.31 -15.34 -7.18
C LEU A 228 -6.72 -15.18 -7.73
N ALA A 229 -7.26 -16.23 -8.35
CA ALA A 229 -8.67 -16.29 -8.69
C ALA A 229 -9.55 -16.30 -7.42
N PRO A 230 -10.84 -15.95 -7.52
CA PRO A 230 -11.74 -16.01 -6.37
C PRO A 230 -11.83 -17.43 -5.77
N ASP A 231 -12.01 -18.47 -6.58
CA ASP A 231 -12.04 -19.87 -6.10
C ASP A 231 -10.73 -20.31 -5.43
N GLU A 232 -9.59 -19.82 -5.92
CA GLU A 232 -8.27 -20.06 -5.33
C GLU A 232 -8.13 -19.36 -3.97
N THR A 233 -8.71 -18.17 -3.85
CA THR A 233 -8.77 -17.41 -2.61
C THR A 233 -9.66 -18.12 -1.58
N ASP A 234 -10.83 -18.59 -1.99
CA ASP A 234 -11.80 -19.28 -1.14
C ASP A 234 -11.23 -20.60 -0.62
N ARG A 235 -10.56 -21.38 -1.47
CA ARG A 235 -9.86 -22.60 -1.06
C ARG A 235 -8.87 -22.34 0.09
N VAL A 236 -8.09 -21.27 0.00
CA VAL A 236 -7.15 -20.91 1.06
C VAL A 236 -7.86 -20.46 2.33
N ILE A 237 -8.94 -19.67 2.19
CA ILE A 237 -9.76 -19.21 3.31
C ILE A 237 -10.37 -20.39 4.06
N ASP A 238 -10.91 -21.37 3.35
CA ASP A 238 -11.63 -22.51 3.94
C ASP A 238 -10.72 -23.51 4.64
N GLU A 239 -9.43 -23.54 4.30
CA GLU A 239 -8.42 -24.34 5.01
C GLU A 239 -7.87 -23.68 6.28
N LEU A 240 -8.20 -22.42 6.52
CA LEU A 240 -7.81 -21.71 7.74
C LEU A 240 -8.79 -22.01 8.87
N ASP A 241 -8.25 -22.05 10.09
CA ASP A 241 -8.98 -22.13 11.34
C ASP A 241 -9.40 -20.74 11.85
N GLU A 242 -10.46 -20.69 12.67
CA GLU A 242 -10.82 -19.46 13.37
C GLU A 242 -9.69 -19.03 14.32
N PRO A 243 -9.38 -17.72 14.41
CA PRO A 243 -10.02 -16.58 13.74
C PRO A 243 -9.35 -16.18 12.40
N PHE A 244 -8.37 -16.96 11.92
CA PHE A 244 -7.57 -16.61 10.74
C PHE A 244 -8.40 -16.63 9.45
N THR A 245 -9.42 -17.48 9.39
CA THR A 245 -10.39 -17.49 8.29
C THR A 245 -11.05 -16.12 8.09
N HIS A 246 -11.57 -15.53 9.17
CA HIS A 246 -12.20 -14.19 9.13
C HIS A 246 -11.20 -13.09 8.79
N ALA A 247 -9.97 -13.21 9.28
CA ALA A 247 -8.90 -12.29 8.90
C ALA A 247 -8.58 -12.37 7.39
N ALA A 248 -8.58 -13.56 6.81
CA ALA A 248 -8.35 -13.78 5.38
C ALA A 248 -9.51 -13.28 4.51
N VAL A 249 -10.76 -13.50 4.92
CA VAL A 249 -11.97 -12.92 4.26
C VAL A 249 -11.89 -11.38 4.23
N LEU A 250 -11.56 -10.77 5.37
CA LEU A 250 -11.45 -9.30 5.46
C LEU A 250 -10.22 -8.76 4.71
N ALA A 251 -9.14 -9.53 4.60
CA ALA A 251 -7.95 -9.15 3.82
C ALA A 251 -8.20 -9.22 2.31
N SER A 252 -8.91 -10.24 1.85
CA SER A 252 -9.25 -10.48 0.43
C SER A 252 -10.38 -9.55 -0.02
N TYR A 253 -11.61 -9.85 0.37
CA TYR A 253 -12.83 -9.17 -0.06
C TYR A 253 -13.01 -7.81 0.61
N GLY A 254 -12.73 -7.73 1.92
CA GLY A 254 -12.72 -6.46 2.65
C GLY A 254 -11.50 -5.57 2.33
N MET A 255 -10.51 -6.11 1.59
CA MET A 255 -9.27 -5.43 1.22
C MET A 255 -8.54 -4.75 2.40
N CYS A 256 -8.65 -5.28 3.61
CA CYS A 256 -8.06 -4.69 4.81
C CYS A 256 -6.53 -4.88 4.85
N ARG A 257 -5.81 -3.90 5.43
CA ARG A 257 -4.37 -4.06 5.75
C ARG A 257 -4.22 -4.94 6.98
N ARG A 258 -3.08 -5.61 7.11
CA ARG A 258 -2.67 -6.35 8.32
C ARG A 258 -2.92 -5.57 9.62
N ARG A 259 -2.45 -4.31 9.68
CA ARG A 259 -2.66 -3.41 10.83
C ARG A 259 -4.11 -3.07 11.10
N GLU A 260 -4.93 -3.01 10.04
CA GLU A 260 -6.36 -2.71 10.17
C GLU A 260 -7.08 -3.91 10.77
N LEU A 261 -6.77 -5.13 10.31
CA LEU A 261 -7.32 -6.39 10.84
C LEU A 261 -7.07 -6.52 12.35
N VAL A 262 -5.83 -6.34 12.78
CA VAL A 262 -5.46 -6.41 14.20
C VAL A 262 -6.14 -5.33 15.01
N ALA A 263 -6.44 -4.16 14.44
CA ALA A 263 -7.06 -3.05 15.15
C ALA A 263 -8.60 -3.14 15.20
N LEU A 264 -9.21 -4.19 14.64
CA LEU A 264 -10.66 -4.35 14.64
C LEU A 264 -11.20 -4.70 16.03
N ASN A 265 -12.33 -4.09 16.33
CA ASN A 265 -13.15 -4.31 17.51
C ASN A 265 -14.57 -4.69 17.07
N LEU A 266 -15.37 -5.26 17.97
CA LEU A 266 -16.77 -5.61 17.65
C LEU A 266 -17.58 -4.40 17.21
N GLY A 267 -17.35 -3.23 17.81
CA GLY A 267 -17.98 -1.97 17.44
C GLY A 267 -17.52 -1.37 16.11
N ASN A 268 -16.72 -2.08 15.30
CA ASN A 268 -16.42 -1.69 13.92
C ASN A 268 -17.42 -2.25 12.90
N PHE A 269 -18.21 -3.27 13.26
CA PHE A 269 -19.20 -3.89 12.38
C PHE A 269 -20.58 -3.28 12.65
N PHE A 270 -21.31 -2.94 11.59
CA PHE A 270 -22.65 -2.34 11.67
C PHE A 270 -23.53 -2.86 10.55
N GLY A 271 -24.81 -3.07 10.86
CA GLY A 271 -25.82 -3.50 9.89
C GLY A 271 -26.22 -4.97 10.06
N SER A 272 -27.09 -5.43 9.16
CA SER A 272 -27.55 -6.81 9.07
C SER A 272 -26.86 -7.53 7.90
N LEU A 273 -27.26 -8.76 7.63
CA LEU A 273 -26.79 -9.57 6.49
C LEU A 273 -26.78 -8.80 5.14
N HIS A 274 -27.80 -7.99 4.88
CA HIS A 274 -27.94 -7.25 3.60
C HIS A 274 -27.32 -5.84 3.61
N GLU A 275 -26.81 -5.39 4.75
CA GLU A 275 -26.27 -4.03 4.91
C GLU A 275 -24.98 -3.98 5.75
N LEU A 276 -24.32 -5.13 5.93
CA LEU A 276 -23.13 -5.23 6.76
C LEU A 276 -22.02 -4.31 6.25
N ARG A 277 -21.52 -3.47 7.16
CA ARG A 277 -20.48 -2.48 6.93
C ARG A 277 -19.40 -2.60 7.99
N LEU A 278 -18.16 -2.44 7.55
CA LEU A 278 -16.98 -2.35 8.40
C LEU A 278 -16.47 -0.91 8.44
N TYR A 279 -16.39 -0.33 9.63
CA TYR A 279 -15.89 1.03 9.84
C TYR A 279 -14.48 1.00 10.42
N LEU A 280 -13.50 1.32 9.58
CA LEU A 280 -12.12 1.49 9.98
C LEU A 280 -11.92 2.91 10.51
N ARG A 281 -11.88 3.06 11.83
CA ARG A 281 -11.80 4.37 12.50
C ARG A 281 -10.36 4.78 12.81
N ALA A 282 -9.48 3.81 13.02
CA ALA A 282 -8.08 4.02 13.35
C ALA A 282 -7.19 3.75 12.13
N SER A 283 -6.54 4.78 11.58
CA SER A 283 -5.53 4.61 10.54
C SER A 283 -4.50 5.75 10.54
N LYS A 284 -3.35 5.51 9.89
CA LYS A 284 -2.25 6.47 9.76
C LYS A 284 -2.65 7.73 9.00
N THR A 285 -3.51 7.58 8.00
CA THR A 285 -3.94 8.66 7.11
C THR A 285 -5.44 8.89 7.26
N ALA A 286 -5.89 10.12 6.96
CA ALA A 286 -7.32 10.42 6.90
C ALA A 286 -8.04 9.49 5.90
N SER A 287 -7.42 9.23 4.74
CA SER A 287 -7.92 8.29 3.73
C SER A 287 -8.08 6.87 4.25
N GLY A 288 -7.26 6.46 5.24
CA GLY A 288 -7.36 5.14 5.83
C GLY A 288 -8.58 4.98 6.74
N ARG A 289 -9.19 6.08 7.19
CA ARG A 289 -10.45 6.07 7.94
C ARG A 289 -11.61 5.99 6.96
N ARG A 290 -12.34 4.88 6.96
CA ARG A 290 -13.31 4.58 5.90
C ARG A 290 -14.38 3.60 6.34
N SER A 291 -15.48 3.58 5.59
CA SER A 291 -16.49 2.52 5.64
C SER A 291 -16.30 1.58 4.46
N ILE A 292 -16.31 0.28 4.71
CA ILE A 292 -16.22 -0.78 3.72
C ILE A 292 -17.58 -1.48 3.69
N PRO A 293 -18.32 -1.42 2.56
CA PRO A 293 -19.64 -2.04 2.42
C PRO A 293 -19.52 -3.54 2.16
N LEU A 294 -19.33 -4.33 3.23
CA LEU A 294 -19.10 -5.77 3.12
C LEU A 294 -20.25 -6.50 2.40
N PHE A 295 -21.49 -6.05 2.59
CA PHE A 295 -22.68 -6.60 1.92
C PHE A 295 -22.59 -6.61 0.38
N ALA A 296 -21.79 -5.71 -0.19
CA ALA A 296 -21.64 -5.57 -1.63
C ALA A 296 -20.34 -6.17 -2.15
N LEU A 297 -19.41 -6.57 -1.27
CA LEU A 297 -18.06 -7.01 -1.64
C LEU A 297 -17.81 -8.50 -1.36
N LEU A 298 -18.56 -9.09 -0.43
CA LEU A 298 -18.34 -10.46 0.03
C LEU A 298 -19.42 -11.38 -0.56
N PRO A 299 -19.04 -12.62 -0.94
CA PRO A 299 -20.00 -13.70 -1.10
C PRO A 299 -20.91 -13.84 0.13
N HIS A 300 -22.17 -14.19 -0.10
CA HIS A 300 -23.20 -14.21 0.95
C HIS A 300 -22.81 -15.08 2.16
N HIS A 301 -22.30 -16.28 1.89
CA HIS A 301 -21.89 -17.23 2.92
C HIS A 301 -20.75 -16.70 3.81
N TYR A 302 -19.88 -15.82 3.31
CA TYR A 302 -18.84 -15.19 4.14
C TYR A 302 -19.40 -14.07 5.03
N ILE A 303 -20.46 -13.39 4.61
CA ILE A 303 -21.17 -12.42 5.46
C ILE A 303 -21.80 -13.15 6.64
N GLU A 304 -22.48 -14.28 6.39
CA GLU A 304 -23.06 -15.13 7.45
C GLU A 304 -22.00 -15.61 8.43
N ARG A 305 -20.86 -16.12 7.93
CA ARG A 305 -19.73 -16.57 8.77
C ARG A 305 -19.14 -15.44 9.63
N LEU A 306 -19.05 -14.22 9.10
CA LEU A 306 -18.59 -13.06 9.86
C LEU A 306 -19.58 -12.65 10.94
N LEU A 307 -20.88 -12.65 10.65
CA LEU A 307 -21.92 -12.33 11.62
C LEU A 307 -21.98 -13.38 12.73
N ALA A 308 -21.96 -14.67 12.40
CA ALA A 308 -21.95 -15.75 13.38
C ALA A 308 -20.73 -15.67 14.31
N TYR A 309 -19.54 -15.38 13.76
CA TYR A 309 -18.34 -15.18 14.57
C TYR A 309 -18.42 -13.90 15.42
N TRP A 310 -18.98 -12.81 14.89
CA TRP A 310 -19.23 -11.59 15.65
C TRP A 310 -20.16 -11.85 16.84
N GLU A 311 -21.26 -12.59 16.64
CA GLU A 311 -22.21 -12.95 17.70
C GLU A 311 -21.59 -13.88 18.75
N LYS A 312 -20.85 -14.90 18.31
CA LYS A 312 -20.07 -15.78 19.20
C LYS A 312 -19.10 -14.96 20.06
N ARG A 313 -18.40 -13.99 19.46
CA ARG A 313 -17.50 -13.08 20.19
C ARG A 313 -18.25 -12.19 21.15
N TRP A 314 -19.36 -11.58 20.73
CA TRP A 314 -20.23 -10.76 21.56
C TRP A 314 -20.69 -11.51 22.81
N ASN A 315 -21.19 -12.73 22.64
CA ASN A 315 -21.69 -13.57 23.73
C ASN A 315 -20.59 -14.11 24.66
N SER A 316 -19.35 -14.19 24.17
CA SER A 316 -18.21 -14.67 24.98
C SER A 316 -17.60 -13.61 25.91
N ILE A 317 -17.99 -12.34 25.76
CA ILE A 317 -17.44 -11.24 26.57
C ILE A 317 -18.29 -11.07 27.84
N SER A 318 -17.60 -10.95 28.98
CA SER A 318 -18.22 -10.70 30.30
C SER A 318 -19.07 -9.43 30.28
N THR A 319 -20.17 -9.42 31.04
CA THR A 319 -21.11 -8.29 31.19
C THR A 319 -20.48 -7.01 31.75
N THR A 320 -19.22 -7.06 32.19
CA THR A 320 -18.52 -5.95 32.86
C THR A 320 -17.70 -5.06 31.93
N GLU A 321 -17.43 -5.46 30.68
CA GLU A 321 -16.67 -4.66 29.69
C GLU A 321 -17.59 -4.12 28.60
N ASP A 322 -17.32 -2.92 28.08
CA ASP A 322 -18.00 -2.41 26.89
C ASP A 322 -17.67 -3.34 25.70
N PRO A 323 -18.63 -4.14 25.21
CA PRO A 323 -18.32 -5.15 24.20
C PRO A 323 -17.90 -4.50 22.87
N LEU A 324 -18.26 -3.23 22.62
CA LEU A 324 -17.91 -2.53 21.39
C LEU A 324 -16.42 -2.24 21.26
N VAL A 325 -15.68 -2.15 22.37
CA VAL A 325 -14.23 -1.94 22.35
C VAL A 325 -13.43 -3.25 22.37
N ALA A 326 -14.10 -4.39 22.59
CA ALA A 326 -13.45 -5.68 22.64
C ALA A 326 -12.83 -6.06 21.27
N PRO A 327 -11.63 -6.67 21.24
CA PRO A 327 -10.99 -7.12 20.01
C PRO A 327 -11.86 -8.13 19.23
N PHE A 328 -11.93 -7.93 17.91
CA PHE A 328 -12.65 -8.84 17.02
C PHE A 328 -11.89 -10.15 16.79
N LEU A 329 -10.61 -10.06 16.41
CA LEU A 329 -9.73 -11.21 16.16
C LEU A 329 -8.92 -11.53 17.42
N VAL A 330 -9.22 -12.67 18.05
CA VAL A 330 -8.56 -13.13 19.27
C VAL A 330 -8.07 -14.56 19.17
N ASP A 331 -7.00 -14.89 19.88
CA ASP A 331 -6.55 -16.27 20.04
C ASP A 331 -7.45 -17.08 21.00
N GLY A 332 -7.11 -18.36 21.21
CA GLY A 332 -7.83 -19.25 22.11
C GLY A 332 -7.83 -18.82 23.59
N SER A 333 -6.99 -17.85 23.98
CA SER A 333 -6.99 -17.24 25.32
C SER A 333 -7.82 -15.95 25.40
N GLY A 334 -8.45 -15.54 24.29
CA GLY A 334 -9.22 -14.30 24.20
C GLY A 334 -8.34 -13.05 24.02
N GLN A 335 -7.03 -13.20 23.81
CA GLN A 335 -6.11 -12.09 23.60
C GLN A 335 -6.09 -11.67 22.13
N ARG A 336 -5.92 -10.37 21.88
CA ARG A 336 -5.85 -9.81 20.52
C ARG A 336 -4.70 -10.46 19.74
N LEU A 337 -4.99 -10.95 18.54
CA LEU A 337 -3.94 -11.47 17.65
C LEU A 337 -2.93 -10.38 17.26
N THR A 338 -1.66 -10.75 17.15
CA THR A 338 -0.61 -9.85 16.68
C THR A 338 -0.59 -9.75 15.16
N GLU A 339 0.03 -8.69 14.64
CA GLU A 339 0.21 -8.53 13.19
C GLU A 339 0.93 -9.72 12.57
N ASP A 340 1.99 -10.19 13.22
CA ASP A 340 2.85 -11.25 12.70
C ASP A 340 2.15 -12.61 12.81
N ALA A 341 1.38 -12.89 13.87
CA ALA A 341 0.59 -14.11 13.95
C ALA A 341 -0.41 -14.25 12.78
N ILE A 342 -1.12 -13.17 12.42
CA ILE A 342 -2.04 -13.16 11.27
C ILE A 342 -1.27 -13.31 9.96
N ALA A 343 -0.19 -12.54 9.78
CA ALA A 343 0.58 -12.58 8.54
C ALA A 343 1.21 -13.95 8.31
N ASP A 344 1.87 -14.51 9.31
CA ASP A 344 2.61 -15.76 9.18
C ASP A 344 1.66 -16.92 8.92
N ARG A 345 0.56 -17.03 9.67
CA ARG A 345 -0.42 -18.12 9.49
C ARG A 345 -1.03 -18.12 8.08
N ILE A 346 -1.48 -16.96 7.61
CA ILE A 346 -2.12 -16.83 6.29
C ILE A 346 -1.08 -16.95 5.17
N THR A 347 0.10 -16.35 5.33
CA THR A 347 1.18 -16.42 4.34
C THR A 347 1.69 -17.85 4.18
N ASN A 348 1.87 -18.59 5.27
CA ASN A 348 2.28 -19.99 5.22
C ASN A 348 1.23 -20.84 4.49
N ARG A 349 -0.07 -20.58 4.73
CA ARG A 349 -1.14 -21.28 4.00
C ARG A 349 -1.13 -20.95 2.52
N LEU A 350 -0.99 -19.68 2.14
CA LEU A 350 -0.88 -19.26 0.74
C LEU A 350 0.32 -19.92 0.05
N GLN A 351 1.48 -19.93 0.69
CA GLN A 351 2.71 -20.53 0.13
C GLN A 351 2.68 -22.06 0.10
N ALA A 352 1.73 -22.70 0.79
CA ALA A 352 1.51 -24.15 0.66
C ALA A 352 0.77 -24.51 -0.64
N HIS A 353 -0.07 -23.60 -1.15
CA HIS A 353 -0.84 -23.78 -2.40
C HIS A 353 -0.14 -23.17 -3.62
N PHE A 354 0.63 -22.11 -3.40
CA PHE A 354 1.18 -21.29 -4.48
C PHE A 354 2.68 -21.04 -4.28
N GLU A 355 3.31 -20.45 -5.29
CA GLU A 355 4.75 -20.18 -5.28
C GLU A 355 5.17 -19.20 -4.17
N LYS A 356 6.44 -19.27 -3.78
CA LYS A 356 7.06 -18.32 -2.86
C LYS A 356 6.85 -16.89 -3.38
N GLY A 357 6.39 -15.99 -2.51
CA GLY A 357 6.08 -14.60 -2.84
C GLY A 357 4.62 -14.21 -2.57
N HIS A 358 3.73 -15.19 -2.45
CA HIS A 358 2.39 -14.93 -1.91
C HIS A 358 2.47 -14.59 -0.42
N SER A 359 1.72 -13.59 0.00
CA SER A 359 1.62 -13.12 1.38
C SER A 359 0.20 -12.65 1.68
N LEU A 360 -0.08 -12.32 2.95
CA LEU A 360 -1.34 -11.66 3.31
C LEU A 360 -1.66 -10.43 2.43
N HIS A 361 -0.64 -9.69 1.98
CA HIS A 361 -0.86 -8.53 1.11
C HIS A 361 -1.37 -8.93 -0.29
N THR A 362 -1.02 -10.13 -0.76
CA THR A 362 -1.47 -10.67 -2.04
C THR A 362 -3.00 -10.81 -2.09
N LEU A 363 -3.64 -11.23 -0.98
CA LEU A 363 -5.10 -11.28 -0.89
C LEU A 363 -5.76 -9.92 -1.16
N ARG A 364 -5.19 -8.86 -0.58
CA ARG A 364 -5.67 -7.48 -0.81
C ARG A 364 -5.47 -7.05 -2.26
N HIS A 365 -4.39 -7.47 -2.90
CA HIS A 365 -4.17 -7.23 -4.34
C HIS A 365 -5.19 -7.97 -5.21
N ALA A 366 -5.47 -9.23 -4.87
CA ALA A 366 -6.46 -10.03 -5.57
C ALA A 366 -7.85 -9.38 -5.49
N GLY A 367 -8.34 -9.07 -4.29
CA GLY A 367 -9.63 -8.42 -4.10
C GLY A 367 -9.76 -7.10 -4.86
N ALA A 368 -8.72 -6.25 -4.84
CA ALA A 368 -8.72 -4.99 -5.58
C ALA A 368 -8.74 -5.18 -7.11
N SER A 369 -8.08 -6.23 -7.61
CA SER A 369 -8.06 -6.55 -9.04
C SER A 369 -9.42 -7.06 -9.51
N TRP A 370 -10.02 -7.98 -8.73
CA TRP A 370 -11.33 -8.55 -9.02
C TRP A 370 -12.46 -7.53 -8.89
N PHE A 371 -12.34 -6.56 -7.98
CA PHE A 371 -13.29 -5.45 -7.86
C PHE A 371 -13.51 -4.71 -9.20
N ILE A 372 -12.46 -4.53 -10.02
CA ILE A 372 -12.59 -3.86 -11.33
C ILE A 372 -13.36 -4.75 -12.32
N ILE A 373 -13.20 -6.06 -12.22
CA ILE A 373 -13.89 -7.04 -13.06
C ILE A 373 -15.37 -7.16 -12.63
N GLU A 374 -15.65 -7.22 -11.33
CA GLU A 374 -17.01 -7.15 -10.76
C GLU A 374 -17.71 -5.87 -11.21
N TRP A 375 -17.03 -4.72 -11.12
CA TRP A 375 -17.58 -3.45 -11.63
C TRP A 375 -17.94 -3.53 -13.10
N PHE A 376 -17.07 -4.09 -13.94
CA PHE A 376 -17.36 -4.23 -15.36
C PHE A 376 -18.62 -5.09 -15.57
N CYS A 377 -18.71 -6.23 -14.90
CA CYS A 377 -19.86 -7.14 -15.03
C CYS A 377 -21.14 -6.51 -14.48
N ALA A 378 -21.08 -5.79 -13.36
CA ALA A 378 -22.23 -5.13 -12.74
C ALA A 378 -22.81 -3.99 -13.60
N ILE A 379 -21.97 -3.29 -14.37
CA ILE A 379 -22.39 -2.15 -15.20
C ILE A 379 -22.76 -2.57 -16.62
N TYR A 380 -22.01 -3.50 -17.22
CA TYR A 380 -22.15 -3.86 -18.63
C TYR A 380 -22.73 -5.27 -18.87
N GLY A 381 -22.97 -6.03 -17.80
CA GLY A 381 -23.35 -7.43 -17.86
C GLY A 381 -22.14 -8.34 -18.11
N HIS A 382 -22.39 -9.65 -18.10
CA HIS A 382 -21.35 -10.63 -18.42
C HIS A 382 -20.84 -10.45 -19.85
N PRO A 383 -19.51 -10.45 -20.06
CA PRO A 383 -18.95 -10.40 -21.40
C PRO A 383 -19.36 -11.66 -22.18
N SER A 384 -19.83 -11.46 -23.42
CA SER A 384 -20.16 -12.58 -24.32
C SER A 384 -18.92 -13.36 -24.77
N THR A 385 -17.73 -12.77 -24.64
CA THR A 385 -16.45 -13.41 -25.00
C THR A 385 -15.77 -13.93 -23.73
N PRO A 386 -15.28 -15.19 -23.72
CA PRO A 386 -14.54 -15.74 -22.59
C PRO A 386 -13.33 -14.87 -22.25
N LEU A 387 -13.24 -14.39 -21.01
CA LEU A 387 -12.12 -13.54 -20.55
C LEU A 387 -10.86 -14.34 -20.16
N GLY A 388 -10.91 -15.68 -20.26
CA GLY A 388 -9.81 -16.55 -19.87
C GLY A 388 -9.70 -16.77 -18.37
N PHE A 389 -10.75 -16.44 -17.63
CA PHE A 389 -10.96 -16.75 -16.23
C PHE A 389 -12.43 -17.13 -16.01
N ASP A 390 -12.69 -17.90 -14.95
CA ASP A 390 -14.02 -18.36 -14.62
C ASP A 390 -14.84 -17.25 -13.97
N LEU A 391 -16.09 -17.13 -14.40
CA LEU A 391 -17.09 -16.20 -13.88
C LEU A 391 -18.25 -16.95 -13.19
N SER A 392 -18.08 -18.24 -12.88
CA SER A 392 -19.07 -19.02 -12.14
C SER A 392 -19.07 -18.76 -10.64
N HIS A 393 -18.05 -18.07 -10.12
CA HIS A 393 -17.91 -17.76 -8.70
C HIS A 393 -19.06 -16.86 -8.18
N ASP A 394 -19.39 -16.97 -6.89
CA ASP A 394 -20.49 -16.25 -6.22
C ASP A 394 -20.49 -14.73 -6.45
N LEU A 395 -19.29 -14.13 -6.56
CA LEU A 395 -19.07 -12.70 -6.88
C LEU A 395 -19.68 -12.26 -8.22
N PHE A 396 -19.98 -13.19 -9.11
CA PHE A 396 -20.48 -12.90 -10.45
C PHE A 396 -21.92 -13.38 -10.65
N THR A 397 -22.61 -13.76 -9.57
CA THR A 397 -24.05 -14.01 -9.64
C THR A 397 -24.82 -12.70 -9.88
N ASP A 398 -25.96 -12.78 -10.55
CA ASP A 398 -26.80 -11.60 -10.82
C ASP A 398 -27.20 -10.86 -9.53
N GLU A 399 -27.47 -11.61 -8.46
CA GLU A 399 -27.81 -11.03 -7.16
C GLU A 399 -26.63 -10.29 -6.53
N HIS A 400 -25.42 -10.88 -6.52
CA HIS A 400 -24.22 -10.20 -6.02
C HIS A 400 -23.89 -8.96 -6.84
N LEU A 401 -23.89 -9.07 -8.18
CA LEU A 401 -23.61 -7.94 -9.07
C LEU A 401 -24.63 -6.81 -8.92
N LYS A 402 -25.89 -7.12 -8.63
CA LYS A 402 -26.91 -6.13 -8.29
C LYS A 402 -26.55 -5.40 -6.99
N GLN A 403 -26.15 -6.13 -5.93
CA GLN A 403 -25.69 -5.48 -4.68
C GLN A 403 -24.42 -4.66 -4.89
N PHE A 404 -23.45 -5.17 -5.65
CA PHE A 404 -22.21 -4.47 -6.02
C PHE A 404 -22.48 -3.18 -6.80
N ARG A 405 -23.46 -3.20 -7.72
CA ARG A 405 -23.88 -2.04 -8.52
C ARG A 405 -24.34 -0.87 -7.65
N ARG A 406 -24.95 -1.15 -6.49
CA ARG A 406 -25.39 -0.14 -5.51
C ARG A 406 -24.22 0.69 -4.95
N LEU A 407 -22.97 0.31 -5.18
CA LEU A 407 -21.79 1.12 -4.82
C LEU A 407 -21.55 2.31 -5.76
N PHE A 408 -22.07 2.26 -6.99
CA PHE A 408 -21.79 3.24 -8.04
C PHE A 408 -23.04 3.96 -8.51
N LEU A 409 -24.17 3.25 -8.48
CA LEU A 409 -25.42 3.73 -9.03
C LEU A 409 -26.46 3.88 -7.92
N PRO A 410 -27.03 5.07 -7.77
CA PRO A 410 -28.10 5.30 -6.82
C PRO A 410 -29.36 4.50 -7.19
N GLU A 411 -29.85 3.66 -6.27
CA GLU A 411 -31.19 3.05 -6.36
C GLU A 411 -32.11 3.68 -5.30
N GLY A 412 -33.17 4.37 -5.73
CA GLY A 412 -34.23 4.92 -4.86
C GLY A 412 -33.94 6.26 -4.17
N ASP A 413 -34.87 6.81 -3.37
CA ASP A 413 -34.77 8.15 -2.72
C ASP A 413 -34.02 8.14 -1.36
N SER A 414 -33.52 7.00 -0.89
CA SER A 414 -32.96 6.83 0.47
C SER A 414 -31.42 7.01 0.56
N LEU A 415 -30.79 7.57 -0.48
CA LEU A 415 -29.35 7.47 -0.73
C LEU A 415 -28.44 8.45 0.02
N GLY A 416 -29.00 9.45 0.71
CA GLY A 416 -28.20 10.37 1.52
C GLY A 416 -27.57 9.71 2.76
N GLN A 417 -28.05 8.52 3.17
CA GLN A 417 -27.67 7.89 4.43
C GLN A 417 -26.42 7.00 4.35
N LEU A 418 -25.90 6.70 3.15
CA LEU A 418 -24.82 5.72 2.98
C LEU A 418 -23.40 6.29 3.21
N GLY A 419 -23.26 7.60 3.46
CA GLY A 419 -21.99 8.26 3.85
C GLY A 419 -20.86 8.19 2.81
N LEU A 420 -21.13 7.63 1.64
CA LEU A 420 -20.22 7.57 0.51
C LEU A 420 -20.61 8.67 -0.48
N GLN A 421 -19.75 9.69 -0.67
CA GLN A 421 -19.82 10.52 -1.87
C GLN A 421 -19.70 9.62 -3.11
N TRP A 422 -20.80 9.45 -3.83
CA TRP A 422 -20.88 8.54 -4.97
C TRP A 422 -19.83 8.89 -6.02
N SER A 423 -19.24 7.85 -6.60
CA SER A 423 -18.36 7.98 -7.73
C SER A 423 -18.72 6.89 -8.72
N THR A 424 -19.12 7.29 -9.92
CA THR A 424 -19.28 6.37 -11.04
C THR A 424 -17.93 5.85 -11.54
N ASP A 425 -16.82 6.51 -11.18
CA ASP A 425 -15.46 6.04 -11.44
C ASP A 425 -15.07 4.89 -10.49
N PRO A 426 -14.84 3.67 -11.02
CA PRO A 426 -14.46 2.51 -10.23
C PRO A 426 -13.12 2.67 -9.51
N VAL A 427 -12.18 3.41 -10.10
CA VAL A 427 -10.85 3.61 -9.50
C VAL A 427 -10.96 4.46 -8.27
N HIS A 428 -11.77 5.51 -8.34
CA HIS A 428 -12.01 6.37 -7.20
C HIS A 428 -12.74 5.61 -6.08
N ALA A 429 -13.80 4.85 -6.39
CA ALA A 429 -14.49 4.01 -5.41
C ALA A 429 -13.53 3.00 -4.75
N LEU A 430 -12.76 2.26 -5.55
CA LEU A 430 -11.75 1.32 -5.08
C LEU A 430 -10.67 1.99 -4.23
N SER A 431 -10.21 3.19 -4.61
CA SER A 431 -9.24 3.97 -3.83
C SER A 431 -9.77 4.32 -2.44
N ARG A 432 -11.08 4.62 -2.33
CA ARG A 432 -11.73 4.88 -1.05
C ARG A 432 -11.84 3.61 -0.22
N ILE A 433 -12.24 2.48 -0.84
CA ILE A 433 -12.32 1.17 -0.16
C ILE A 433 -10.95 0.67 0.28
N LEU A 434 -9.88 0.95 -0.48
CA LEU A 434 -8.50 0.64 -0.09
C LEU A 434 -7.93 1.65 0.92
N GLY A 435 -8.56 2.82 1.06
CA GLY A 435 -8.07 3.93 1.85
C GLY A 435 -6.78 4.56 1.33
N HIS A 436 -6.62 4.61 0.00
CA HIS A 436 -5.52 5.30 -0.65
C HIS A 436 -5.75 6.81 -0.68
N ALA A 437 -4.65 7.57 -0.60
CA ALA A 437 -4.74 9.03 -0.64
C ALA A 437 -5.15 9.55 -2.02
N THR A 438 -4.81 8.83 -3.09
CA THR A 438 -5.16 9.20 -4.46
C THR A 438 -5.52 7.96 -5.29
N PRO A 439 -6.39 8.10 -6.31
CA PRO A 439 -6.68 7.04 -7.28
C PRO A 439 -5.44 6.54 -8.02
N ARG A 440 -4.46 7.42 -8.26
CA ARG A 440 -3.17 7.05 -8.87
C ARG A 440 -2.46 5.94 -8.10
N THR A 441 -2.43 6.00 -6.77
CA THR A 441 -1.85 4.91 -5.95
C THR A 441 -2.59 3.59 -6.13
N THR A 442 -3.90 3.61 -6.37
CA THR A 442 -4.65 2.38 -6.67
C THR A 442 -4.22 1.79 -8.02
N VAL A 443 -4.12 2.62 -9.06
CA VAL A 443 -3.71 2.15 -10.40
C VAL A 443 -2.27 1.63 -10.37
N ASP A 444 -1.35 2.41 -9.80
CA ASP A 444 0.10 2.09 -9.81
C ASP A 444 0.43 0.79 -9.06
N TYR A 445 -0.33 0.44 -8.02
CA TYR A 445 -0.01 -0.70 -7.15
C TYR A 445 -0.97 -1.88 -7.27
N PHE A 446 -2.25 -1.67 -7.58
CA PHE A 446 -3.28 -2.72 -7.47
C PHE A 446 -3.89 -3.13 -8.80
N VAL A 447 -3.88 -2.25 -9.80
CA VAL A 447 -4.45 -2.59 -11.11
C VAL A 447 -3.34 -3.08 -12.03
N THR A 448 -2.80 -4.27 -11.71
CA THR A 448 -1.74 -4.89 -12.50
C THR A 448 -2.36 -5.71 -13.62
N LEU A 449 -2.48 -5.10 -14.81
CA LEU A 449 -3.01 -5.77 -16.01
C LEU A 449 -1.85 -6.31 -16.86
N ARG A 450 -1.11 -7.31 -16.36
CA ARG A 450 -0.10 -8.00 -17.19
C ARG A 450 -0.26 -9.51 -17.18
N LYS A 451 0.06 -10.07 -18.35
CA LYS A 451 0.03 -11.49 -18.68
C LYS A 451 1.12 -12.20 -17.87
N HIS A 452 0.75 -13.17 -17.05
CA HIS A 452 1.69 -14.17 -16.59
C HIS A 452 2.18 -14.94 -17.83
N SER A 453 3.42 -14.72 -18.25
CA SER A 453 4.03 -15.54 -19.30
C SER A 453 5.33 -16.15 -18.80
N GLY A 454 5.20 -17.07 -17.85
CA GLY A 454 6.24 -18.05 -17.54
C GLY A 454 6.31 -19.19 -18.57
N LYS A 455 5.23 -19.44 -19.32
CA LYS A 455 5.22 -20.32 -20.51
C LYS A 455 4.27 -19.74 -21.55
N ALA A 456 4.64 -19.85 -22.83
CA ALA A 456 3.87 -19.33 -23.96
C ALA A 456 2.51 -20.02 -24.11
N VAL A 457 1.53 -19.65 -23.28
CA VAL A 457 0.10 -19.81 -23.61
C VAL A 457 -0.32 -18.49 -24.27
N ARG A 458 -0.64 -18.55 -25.57
CA ARG A 458 -1.36 -17.46 -26.26
C ARG A 458 -2.82 -17.52 -25.80
N GLY A 459 -3.11 -16.89 -24.66
CA GLY A 459 -4.46 -16.80 -24.07
C GLY A 459 -5.03 -15.37 -23.97
N PRO A 460 -6.32 -15.22 -23.61
CA PRO A 460 -7.19 -14.04 -23.84
C PRO A 460 -6.87 -12.77 -23.03
N GLN A 461 -5.90 -12.80 -22.12
CA GLN A 461 -5.63 -11.73 -21.15
C GLN A 461 -5.11 -10.40 -21.77
N SER A 462 -4.72 -10.39 -23.05
CA SER A 462 -4.39 -9.15 -23.77
C SER A 462 -5.59 -8.26 -24.07
N PHE A 463 -6.81 -8.80 -24.06
CA PHE A 463 -8.04 -8.08 -24.37
C PHE A 463 -8.57 -7.26 -23.18
N ALA A 464 -8.62 -7.87 -21.98
CA ALA A 464 -8.97 -7.19 -20.74
C ALA A 464 -8.04 -6.00 -20.45
N ARG A 465 -6.74 -6.14 -20.77
CA ARG A 465 -5.78 -5.03 -20.71
C ARG A 465 -6.15 -3.85 -21.62
N LYS A 466 -6.47 -4.09 -22.89
CA LYS A 466 -6.84 -3.00 -23.81
C LYS A 466 -8.15 -2.33 -23.38
N GLN A 467 -9.14 -3.10 -22.92
CA GLN A 467 -10.43 -2.58 -22.45
C GLN A 467 -10.28 -1.80 -21.14
N VAL A 468 -9.63 -2.35 -20.12
CA VAL A 468 -9.46 -1.70 -18.81
C VAL A 468 -8.48 -0.53 -18.90
N GLN A 469 -7.35 -0.63 -19.60
CA GLN A 469 -6.45 0.52 -19.80
C GLN A 469 -7.15 1.65 -20.58
N HIS A 470 -7.99 1.32 -21.57
CA HIS A 470 -8.82 2.29 -22.28
C HIS A 470 -9.92 2.91 -21.41
N LEU A 471 -10.54 2.13 -20.51
CA LEU A 471 -11.54 2.59 -19.53
C LEU A 471 -10.90 3.48 -18.44
N LEU A 472 -9.72 3.12 -17.94
CA LEU A 472 -8.96 3.89 -16.94
C LEU A 472 -8.42 5.20 -17.50
N THR A 473 -8.02 5.25 -18.78
CA THR A 473 -7.66 6.51 -19.46
C THR A 473 -8.87 7.38 -19.80
N ARG A 474 -10.10 6.83 -19.74
CA ARG A 474 -11.35 7.54 -20.00
C ARG A 474 -11.97 8.18 -18.74
N SER A 475 -11.64 7.72 -17.53
CA SER A 475 -12.22 8.25 -16.28
C SER A 475 -11.50 9.47 -15.71
N SER A 476 -10.33 9.85 -16.23
CA SER A 476 -9.64 11.09 -15.82
C SER A 476 -9.88 12.23 -16.81
N THR A 477 -10.95 13.02 -16.58
CA THR A 477 -11.17 14.47 -16.91
C THR A 477 -12.57 14.78 -17.44
N THR A 478 -13.56 14.91 -16.52
CA THR A 478 -14.77 15.72 -16.80
C THR A 478 -15.46 16.34 -15.58
N ALA A 479 -14.81 16.42 -14.41
CA ALA A 479 -15.46 16.94 -13.20
C ALA A 479 -14.86 18.23 -12.62
N TRP A 480 -13.72 18.73 -13.13
CA TRP A 480 -13.04 19.88 -12.52
C TRP A 480 -13.22 21.20 -13.29
N ASP A 481 -13.32 21.19 -14.61
CA ASP A 481 -13.45 22.44 -15.40
C ASP A 481 -14.88 22.98 -15.52
N LEU A 482 -15.89 22.22 -15.07
CA LEU A 482 -17.30 22.65 -15.04
C LEU A 482 -17.74 23.23 -13.68
N PHE A 483 -16.90 23.15 -12.64
CA PHE A 483 -17.22 23.62 -11.28
C PHE A 483 -16.28 24.69 -10.73
N ALA A 484 -15.31 25.17 -11.54
CA ALA A 484 -14.35 26.20 -11.14
C ALA A 484 -14.63 27.60 -11.73
N THR A 485 -15.67 27.76 -12.54
CA THR A 485 -16.12 29.07 -13.05
C THR A 485 -17.56 29.33 -12.64
N ASP A 486 -17.80 29.44 -11.33
CA ASP A 486 -18.94 30.22 -10.84
C ASP A 486 -18.68 30.66 -9.39
N ARG A 487 -17.72 31.57 -9.23
CA ARG A 487 -17.50 32.37 -8.01
C ARG A 487 -16.54 33.52 -8.30
N ALA A 488 -17.03 34.51 -9.02
CA ALA A 488 -16.65 35.91 -8.84
C ALA A 488 -17.64 36.81 -9.60
N ASP A 489 -18.18 37.77 -8.85
CA ASP A 489 -18.69 39.08 -9.26
C ASP A 489 -20.21 39.31 -9.34
N ASN A 490 -20.59 40.39 -8.65
CA ASN A 490 -21.91 40.96 -8.42
C ASN A 490 -22.43 41.72 -9.65
N GLU A 491 -23.69 41.53 -10.05
CA GLU A 491 -24.80 42.51 -9.98
C GLU A 491 -25.98 42.10 -10.91
N PRO A 492 -27.22 42.58 -10.64
CA PRO A 492 -28.44 42.01 -11.17
C PRO A 492 -29.03 42.82 -12.33
N LEU A 493 -29.42 42.18 -13.44
CA LEU A 493 -30.37 42.79 -14.39
C LEU A 493 -31.23 41.72 -15.09
N LEU A 494 -32.53 41.82 -14.81
CA LEU A 494 -33.69 41.76 -15.71
C LEU A 494 -33.90 40.57 -16.68
N GLU A 495 -35.04 39.92 -16.45
CA GLU A 495 -36.04 39.42 -17.43
C GLU A 495 -35.57 39.05 -18.86
N ASP A 496 -35.73 37.78 -19.24
CA ASP A 496 -36.79 37.44 -20.21
C ASP A 496 -37.09 35.93 -20.24
N LYS A 497 -38.35 35.63 -20.55
CA LYS A 497 -38.98 34.31 -20.66
C LYS A 497 -38.55 33.63 -21.96
N THR A 498 -38.24 32.33 -21.92
CA THR A 498 -38.62 31.43 -23.01
C THR A 498 -38.85 30.00 -22.50
N ASP A 499 -40.09 29.56 -22.72
CA ASP A 499 -40.58 28.18 -22.65
C ASP A 499 -39.81 27.25 -23.60
N ILE A 500 -39.31 26.12 -23.09
CA ILE A 500 -39.09 24.91 -23.89
C ILE A 500 -39.59 23.69 -23.10
N THR A 501 -40.88 23.42 -23.26
CA THR A 501 -41.53 22.15 -22.91
C THR A 501 -41.54 21.24 -24.15
N LYS A 502 -40.60 20.29 -24.27
CA LYS A 502 -40.81 19.03 -25.04
C LYS A 502 -39.99 17.87 -24.45
N PRO A 503 -40.60 16.69 -24.22
CA PRO A 503 -39.88 15.51 -23.74
C PRO A 503 -39.08 14.86 -24.89
N SER A 504 -37.86 14.43 -24.58
CA SER A 504 -36.98 13.70 -25.49
C SER A 504 -37.42 12.24 -25.64
N THR A 505 -37.41 11.76 -26.88
CA THR A 505 -37.72 10.38 -27.28
C THR A 505 -36.65 9.41 -26.78
N PRO A 506 -36.99 8.27 -26.15
CA PRO A 506 -36.04 7.22 -25.82
C PRO A 506 -35.84 6.30 -27.04
N GLY A 507 -34.62 6.16 -27.57
CA GLY A 507 -34.44 5.18 -28.65
C GLY A 507 -33.13 5.14 -29.43
N THR A 508 -32.14 6.01 -29.21
CA THR A 508 -30.88 5.92 -29.97
C THR A 508 -29.82 5.18 -29.16
N ARG A 509 -29.72 3.86 -29.39
CA ARG A 509 -28.62 3.03 -28.90
C ARG A 509 -27.33 3.54 -29.55
N ILE A 510 -26.52 4.27 -28.79
CA ILE A 510 -25.26 4.81 -29.28
C ILE A 510 -24.34 3.61 -29.57
N GLN A 511 -23.99 3.43 -30.84
CA GLN A 511 -23.06 2.40 -31.30
C GLN A 511 -21.69 2.64 -30.61
N PRO A 512 -21.16 1.66 -29.84
CA PRO A 512 -19.91 1.82 -29.09
C PRO A 512 -18.75 2.33 -29.95
N ASP A 513 -18.71 1.95 -31.23
CA ASP A 513 -17.64 2.27 -32.18
C ASP A 513 -17.62 3.75 -32.63
N ALA A 514 -18.78 4.41 -32.68
CA ALA A 514 -18.85 5.84 -33.03
C ALA A 514 -18.32 6.72 -31.88
N VAL A 515 -18.59 6.33 -30.65
CA VAL A 515 -18.07 6.97 -29.43
C VAL A 515 -16.56 6.72 -29.28
N LEU A 516 -16.10 5.52 -29.64
CA LEU A 516 -14.67 5.16 -29.67
C LEU A 516 -13.88 6.04 -30.65
N SER A 517 -14.43 6.30 -31.83
CA SER A 517 -13.79 7.11 -32.86
C SER A 517 -13.73 8.60 -32.51
N HIS A 518 -14.78 9.14 -31.90
CA HIS A 518 -14.83 10.54 -31.45
C HIS A 518 -13.85 10.82 -30.30
N LEU A 519 -13.76 9.91 -29.32
CA LEU A 519 -12.92 10.10 -28.14
C LEU A 519 -11.42 9.93 -28.44
N ARG A 520 -11.05 9.06 -29.40
CA ARG A 520 -9.67 8.93 -29.89
C ARG A 520 -9.16 10.22 -30.53
N ARG A 521 -10.02 10.92 -31.28
CA ARG A 521 -9.70 12.21 -31.90
C ARG A 521 -9.42 13.28 -30.84
N LYS A 522 -10.28 13.36 -29.82
CA LYS A 522 -10.18 14.35 -28.73
C LYS A 522 -8.95 14.12 -27.83
N TYR A 523 -8.58 12.86 -27.57
CA TYR A 523 -7.34 12.52 -26.85
C TYR A 523 -6.08 12.98 -27.60
N LEU A 524 -6.02 12.77 -28.91
CA LEU A 524 -4.88 13.19 -29.73
C LEU A 524 -4.76 14.73 -29.81
N GLU A 525 -5.89 15.43 -29.87
CA GLU A 525 -5.94 16.90 -29.81
C GLU A 525 -5.45 17.44 -28.46
N LEU A 526 -5.79 16.80 -27.33
CA LEU A 526 -5.36 17.22 -25.99
C LEU A 526 -3.89 16.91 -25.72
N ARG A 527 -3.39 15.77 -26.21
CA ARG A 527 -1.96 15.45 -26.16
C ARG A 527 -1.13 16.46 -26.96
N ALA A 528 -1.65 16.97 -28.07
CA ALA A 528 -1.00 18.03 -28.86
C ALA A 528 -1.03 19.42 -28.18
N LYS A 529 -1.97 19.65 -27.24
CA LYS A 529 -2.14 20.92 -26.51
C LYS A 529 -1.43 20.99 -25.16
N THR A 530 -0.80 19.90 -24.72
CA THR A 530 -0.01 19.89 -23.48
C THR A 530 1.38 20.48 -23.78
N PRO A 531 1.78 21.65 -23.24
CA PRO A 531 3.08 22.20 -23.54
C PRO A 531 4.16 21.30 -22.94
N ASN A 532 5.07 20.80 -23.77
CA ASN A 532 6.38 20.38 -23.31
C ASN A 532 6.98 21.59 -22.56
N ARG A 533 7.20 21.48 -21.25
CA ARG A 533 8.13 22.36 -20.52
C ARG A 533 9.56 22.04 -20.97
N ARG A 534 9.87 22.36 -22.23
CA ARG A 534 11.20 22.52 -22.79
C ARG A 534 11.21 23.87 -23.48
N ALA A 535 12.26 24.63 -23.20
CA ALA A 535 12.56 25.98 -23.68
C ALA A 535 11.73 27.13 -23.06
N LYS A 536 12.32 27.78 -22.04
CA LYS A 536 12.44 29.25 -21.96
C LYS A 536 13.54 29.60 -20.93
N THR A 537 14.79 29.42 -21.35
CA THR A 537 15.90 30.30 -20.96
C THR A 537 16.47 30.83 -22.28
N GLY A 538 16.35 32.14 -22.48
CA GLY A 538 16.74 32.79 -23.73
C GLY A 538 16.29 34.24 -23.80
N SER A 539 16.89 35.09 -22.98
CA SER A 539 17.53 36.38 -23.31
C SER A 539 18.01 37.02 -22.01
#